data_AF-A0A1J3GI43-F1
#
_entry.id   AF-A0A1J3GI43-F1
#
_cell.length_a   1.000
_cell.length_b   1.000
_cell.length_c   1.000
_cell.angle_alpha   90.00
_cell.angle_beta   90.00
_cell.angle_gamma   90.00
#
_symmetry.space_group_name_H-M   'P 1'
#
loop_
_entity.id
_entity.type
_entity.pdbx_description
1 polymer ?
#
loop_
_entity_poly.entity_id
_entity_poly.type
_entity_poly.pdbx_seq_one_letter_code
_entity_poly.pdbx_strand_id
1 'polypeptide(L)'
;YACVVAFLQVSCWMVTGERQSATIRGLYLKTILRQDIGFFDTETNTGEVIGRMSGDTILIQDAMGEKVGKFLQLAATFLGGFAIAFYKGPLLASVLLGCIPLIVIAGGAMSLIMSKMAGRGQVAYAEAGNVVEQTIGAIRTVVAFTGEKQAIEKYESKLEIAYKTVVQQGLISGLGLGTMLAVIFCSYGLAVWYGAKLIMEKGYNGGQVINVIFAVLTGGMSLGQTSPCLNAFAAGQAAAYKMFETIKRSPNIDSYDTSGYVLEEIK
;
A
#
# COMPACT_ATOMS: atom_id res chain seq x y z
N TYR A 1 30.53 7.59 4.67
CA TYR A 1 29.62 8.64 4.19
C TYR A 1 28.19 8.13 3.93
N ALA A 2 27.97 7.10 3.11
CA ALA A 2 26.63 6.59 2.81
C ALA A 2 25.83 6.12 4.04
N CYS A 3 26.45 5.38 4.98
CA CYS A 3 25.77 4.93 6.19
C CYS A 3 25.32 6.09 7.09
N VAL A 4 26.12 7.17 7.16
CA VAL A 4 25.78 8.36 7.97
C VAL A 4 24.58 9.08 7.36
N VAL A 5 24.56 9.24 6.03
CA VAL A 5 23.44 9.88 5.32
C VAL A 5 22.16 9.04 5.47
N ALA A 6 22.24 7.72 5.30
CA ALA A 6 21.09 6.84 5.47
C ALA A 6 20.56 6.85 6.92
N PHE A 7 21.45 6.82 7.90
CA PHE A 7 21.08 6.91 9.31
C PHE A 7 20.39 8.24 9.63
N LEU A 8 20.96 9.36 9.18
CA LEU A 8 20.37 10.69 9.36
C LEU A 8 19.01 10.80 8.66
N GLN A 9 18.92 10.33 7.41
CA GLN A 9 17.67 10.35 6.66
C GLN A 9 16.56 9.61 7.43
N VAL A 10 16.78 8.34 7.79
CA VAL A 10 15.77 7.54 8.48
C VAL A 10 15.43 8.15 9.85
N SER A 11 16.44 8.55 10.62
CA SER A 11 16.24 9.11 11.97
C SER A 11 15.45 10.41 11.92
N CYS A 12 15.81 11.35 11.04
CA CYS A 12 15.12 12.63 10.92
C CYS A 12 13.66 12.47 10.50
N TRP A 13 13.39 11.62 9.49
CA TRP A 13 12.02 11.35 9.05
C TRP A 13 11.20 10.64 10.12
N MET A 14 11.76 9.64 10.80
CA MET A 14 11.06 8.90 11.85
C MET A 14 10.74 9.79 13.05
N VAL A 15 11.70 10.58 13.54
CA VAL A 15 11.47 11.52 14.65
C VAL A 15 10.43 12.58 14.29
N THR A 16 10.45 13.08 13.06
CA THR A 16 9.46 14.07 12.60
C THR A 16 8.06 13.44 12.52
N GLY A 17 7.95 12.24 11.94
CA GLY A 17 6.68 11.50 11.85
C GLY A 17 6.07 11.22 13.22
N GLU A 18 6.89 10.76 14.18
CA GLU A 18 6.48 10.50 15.57
C GLU A 18 5.98 11.78 16.27
N ARG A 19 6.73 12.88 16.18
CA ARG A 19 6.33 14.15 16.82
C ARG A 19 5.02 14.70 16.26
N GLN A 20 4.84 14.64 14.93
CA GLN A 20 3.62 15.10 14.29
C GLN A 20 2.43 14.20 14.64
N SER A 21 2.63 12.89 14.57
CA SER A 21 1.64 11.89 14.97
C SER A 21 1.16 12.07 16.41
N ALA A 22 2.10 12.23 17.36
CA ALA A 22 1.77 12.49 18.77
C ALA A 22 0.98 13.79 18.98
N THR A 23 1.33 14.85 18.23
CA THR A 23 0.61 16.14 18.30
C THR A 23 -0.82 16.00 17.76
N ILE A 24 -0.99 15.35 16.60
CA ILE A 24 -2.31 15.09 16.00
C ILE A 24 -3.16 14.24 16.94
N ARG A 25 -2.58 13.19 17.54
CA ARG A 25 -3.25 12.34 18.52
C ARG A 25 -3.71 13.14 19.73
N GLY A 26 -2.85 14.00 20.27
CA GLY A 26 -3.20 14.88 21.40
C GLY A 26 -4.34 15.85 21.08
N LEU A 27 -4.30 16.49 19.90
CA LEU A 27 -5.36 17.38 19.42
C LEU A 27 -6.68 16.63 19.21
N TYR A 28 -6.62 15.44 18.60
CA TYR A 28 -7.78 14.59 18.38
C TYR A 28 -8.44 14.19 19.71
N LEU A 29 -7.67 13.76 20.71
CA LEU A 29 -8.19 13.45 22.04
C LEU A 29 -8.87 14.65 22.69
N LYS A 30 -8.19 15.80 22.66
CA LYS A 30 -8.71 17.03 23.25
C LYS A 30 -10.03 17.45 22.60
N THR A 31 -10.13 17.37 21.28
CA THR A 31 -11.36 17.70 20.56
C THR A 31 -12.47 16.70 20.86
N ILE A 32 -12.18 15.40 20.92
CA ILE A 32 -13.20 14.39 21.26
C ILE A 32 -13.77 14.59 22.67
N LEU A 33 -12.91 14.87 23.66
CA LEU A 33 -13.34 15.14 25.03
C LEU A 33 -14.17 16.44 25.15
N ARG A 34 -14.10 17.31 24.14
CA ARG A 34 -14.88 18.54 24.02
C ARG A 34 -16.22 18.33 23.31
N GLN A 35 -16.41 17.22 22.58
CA GLN A 35 -17.64 16.99 21.83
C GLN A 35 -18.85 16.72 22.75
N ASP A 36 -20.03 17.10 22.28
CA ASP A 36 -21.30 16.88 22.96
C ASP A 36 -21.74 15.41 22.95
N ILE A 37 -22.62 15.01 23.87
CA ILE A 37 -23.08 13.61 23.96
C ILE A 37 -23.77 13.14 22.66
N GLY A 38 -24.45 14.05 21.96
CA GLY A 38 -25.15 13.76 20.71
C GLY A 38 -24.20 13.33 19.57
N PHE A 39 -22.94 13.78 19.60
CA PHE A 39 -21.91 13.27 18.69
C PHE A 39 -21.66 11.77 18.87
N PHE A 40 -21.61 11.31 20.13
CA PHE A 40 -21.35 9.91 20.45
C PHE A 40 -22.57 9.02 20.16
N ASP A 41 -23.78 9.59 20.19
CA ASP A 41 -25.01 8.86 19.87
C ASP A 41 -25.30 8.80 18.36
N THR A 42 -24.89 9.82 17.59
CA THR A 42 -25.31 9.98 16.17
C THR A 42 -24.21 9.69 15.16
N GLU A 43 -22.96 10.06 15.46
CA GLU A 43 -21.88 10.17 14.46
C GLU A 43 -20.70 9.23 14.73
N THR A 44 -20.43 8.83 15.97
CA THR A 44 -19.23 8.05 16.30
C THR A 44 -19.41 7.23 17.59
N ASN A 45 -19.02 5.96 17.58
CA ASN A 45 -19.00 5.11 18.79
C ASN A 45 -17.63 5.21 19.51
N THR A 46 -17.60 5.05 20.83
CA THR A 46 -16.39 4.91 21.66
C THR A 46 -15.37 3.91 21.07
N GLY A 47 -15.83 2.78 20.51
CA GLY A 47 -14.94 1.81 19.87
C GLY A 47 -14.24 2.35 18.62
N GLU A 48 -14.92 3.18 17.84
CA GLU A 48 -14.37 3.82 16.65
C GLU A 48 -13.34 4.90 17.02
N VAL A 49 -13.59 5.68 18.08
CA VAL A 49 -12.62 6.64 18.62
C VAL A 49 -11.31 5.96 18.99
N ILE A 50 -11.38 4.85 19.72
CA ILE A 50 -10.20 4.07 20.12
C ILE A 50 -9.49 3.50 18.89
N GLY A 51 -10.26 3.00 17.92
CA GLY A 51 -9.75 2.54 16.63
C GLY A 51 -8.98 3.62 15.87
N ARG A 52 -9.52 4.83 15.74
CA ARG A 52 -8.86 5.97 15.08
C ARG A 52 -7.63 6.44 15.87
N MET A 53 -7.73 6.49 17.19
CA MET A 53 -6.61 6.80 18.09
C MET A 53 -5.44 5.83 17.93
N SER A 54 -5.69 4.53 17.81
CA SER A 54 -4.64 3.51 17.77
C SER A 54 -4.18 3.19 16.34
N GLY A 55 -5.10 3.02 15.41
CA GLY A 55 -4.83 2.57 14.04
C GLY A 55 -4.52 3.71 13.08
N ASP A 56 -5.44 4.66 12.92
CA ASP A 56 -5.31 5.75 11.94
C ASP A 56 -4.08 6.63 12.22
N THR A 57 -3.76 6.83 13.50
CA THR A 57 -2.55 7.55 13.93
C THR A 57 -1.26 6.84 13.46
N ILE A 58 -1.21 5.51 13.46
CA ILE A 58 -0.06 4.74 12.95
C ILE A 58 0.05 4.88 11.43
N LEU A 59 -1.08 4.86 10.71
CA LEU A 59 -1.08 5.05 9.25
C LEU A 59 -0.57 6.43 8.86
N ILE A 60 -0.96 7.48 9.59
CA ILE A 60 -0.47 8.84 9.39
C ILE A 60 1.04 8.92 9.68
N GLN A 61 1.49 8.29 10.76
CA GLN A 61 2.89 8.24 11.12
C GLN A 61 3.75 7.52 10.07
N ASP A 62 3.32 6.36 9.58
CA ASP A 62 4.03 5.61 8.54
C ASP A 62 4.12 6.45 7.25
N ALA A 63 3.01 7.08 6.87
CA ALA A 63 2.93 7.95 5.70
C ALA A 63 3.80 9.21 5.82
N MET A 64 3.92 9.83 6.99
CA MET A 64 4.73 11.05 7.19
C MET A 64 6.19 10.78 7.57
N GLY A 65 6.50 9.57 8.02
CA GLY A 65 7.82 9.17 8.50
C GLY A 65 8.61 8.40 7.46
N GLU A 66 8.76 7.09 7.67
CA GLU A 66 9.65 6.22 6.89
C GLU A 66 9.38 6.30 5.37
N LYS A 67 8.11 6.32 4.96
CA LYS A 67 7.73 6.23 3.55
C LYS A 67 8.09 7.47 2.75
N VAL A 68 8.07 8.67 3.35
CA VAL A 68 8.52 9.91 2.68
C VAL A 68 10.01 9.86 2.38
N GLY A 69 10.81 9.47 3.38
CA GLY A 69 12.24 9.31 3.21
C GLY A 69 12.56 8.29 2.12
N LYS A 70 11.92 7.11 2.18
CA LYS A 70 12.12 6.06 1.19
C LYS A 70 11.70 6.49 -0.22
N PHE A 71 10.56 7.17 -0.35
CA PHE A 71 10.08 7.70 -1.63
C PHE A 71 11.07 8.68 -2.26
N LEU A 72 11.57 9.64 -1.48
CA LEU A 72 12.57 10.61 -1.95
C LEU A 72 13.87 9.93 -2.39
N GLN A 73 14.32 8.91 -1.66
CA GLN A 73 15.50 8.12 -2.05
C GLN A 73 15.28 7.37 -3.37
N LEU A 74 14.12 6.72 -3.52
CA LEU A 74 13.79 5.97 -4.74
C LEU A 74 13.63 6.91 -5.94
N ALA A 75 12.99 8.07 -5.75
CA ALA A 75 12.85 9.09 -6.78
C ALA A 75 14.20 9.67 -7.20
N ALA A 76 15.08 9.98 -6.24
CA ALA A 76 16.43 10.46 -6.52
C ALA A 76 17.28 9.39 -7.25
N THR A 77 17.14 8.13 -6.87
CA THR A 77 17.84 7.01 -7.53
C THR A 77 17.35 6.78 -8.95
N PHE A 78 16.04 6.90 -9.17
CA PHE A 78 15.46 6.86 -10.51
C PHE A 78 16.00 8.00 -11.38
N LEU A 79 15.83 9.27 -10.95
CA LEU A 79 16.28 10.42 -11.72
C LEU A 79 17.80 10.40 -11.95
N GLY A 80 18.58 10.08 -10.92
CA GLY A 80 20.03 9.97 -11.01
C GLY A 80 20.49 8.84 -11.93
N GLY A 81 19.87 7.66 -11.84
CA GLY A 81 20.17 6.51 -12.69
C GLY A 81 19.92 6.81 -14.18
N PHE A 82 18.78 7.41 -14.50
CA PHE A 82 18.48 7.82 -15.87
C PHE A 82 19.40 8.95 -16.36
N ALA A 83 19.67 9.96 -15.53
CA ALA A 83 20.59 11.05 -15.89
C ALA A 83 22.00 10.53 -16.23
N ILE A 84 22.54 9.61 -15.42
CA ILE A 84 23.86 8.99 -15.66
C ILE A 84 23.83 8.14 -16.93
N ALA A 85 22.74 7.38 -17.15
CA ALA A 85 22.59 6.54 -18.33
C ALA A 85 22.59 7.36 -19.62
N PHE A 86 21.81 8.46 -19.67
CA PHE A 86 21.76 9.34 -20.83
C PHE A 86 23.06 10.12 -21.05
N TYR A 87 23.77 10.50 -19.97
CA TYR A 87 25.05 11.20 -20.08
C TYR A 87 26.17 10.29 -20.63
N LYS A 88 26.25 9.04 -20.15
CA LYS A 88 27.34 8.13 -20.52
C LYS A 88 27.12 7.42 -21.85
N GLY A 89 25.87 7.15 -22.23
CA GLY A 89 25.57 6.34 -23.41
C GLY A 89 24.16 6.55 -23.92
N PRO A 90 23.88 7.66 -24.62
CA PRO A 90 22.52 8.00 -25.06
C PRO A 90 21.91 6.96 -26.01
N LEU A 91 22.73 6.31 -26.85
CA LEU A 91 22.28 5.26 -27.77
C LEU A 91 21.79 4.02 -27.02
N LEU A 92 22.58 3.53 -26.06
CA LEU A 92 22.23 2.37 -25.25
C LEU A 92 21.05 2.66 -24.31
N ALA A 93 21.05 3.84 -23.69
CA ALA A 93 19.96 4.29 -22.82
C ALA A 93 18.62 4.38 -23.57
N SER A 94 18.63 4.83 -24.83
CA SER A 94 17.41 4.92 -25.65
C SER A 94 16.82 3.54 -25.98
N VAL A 95 17.66 2.55 -26.27
CA VAL A 95 17.20 1.17 -26.49
C VAL A 95 16.59 0.59 -25.22
N LEU A 96 17.25 0.78 -24.09
CA LEU A 96 16.74 0.34 -22.79
C LEU A 96 15.44 1.03 -22.40
N LEU A 97 15.29 2.32 -22.72
CA LEU A 97 14.05 3.06 -22.52
C LEU A 97 12.89 2.42 -23.31
N GLY A 98 13.15 1.90 -24.52
CA GLY A 98 12.17 1.16 -25.31
C GLY A 98 11.70 -0.16 -24.68
N CYS A 99 12.53 -0.79 -23.84
CA CYS A 99 12.15 -1.99 -23.10
C CYS A 99 11.26 -1.70 -21.88
N ILE A 100 11.29 -0.47 -21.34
CA ILE A 100 10.53 -0.11 -20.13
C ILE A 100 9.02 -0.24 -20.34
N PRO A 101 8.40 0.31 -21.41
CA PRO A 101 6.98 0.12 -21.67
C PRO A 101 6.57 -1.34 -21.72
N LEU A 102 7.40 -2.21 -22.32
CA LEU A 102 7.12 -3.65 -22.40
C LEU A 102 7.07 -4.28 -21.00
N ILE A 103 8.01 -3.94 -20.13
CA ILE A 103 8.05 -4.41 -18.74
C ILE A 103 6.85 -3.87 -17.95
N VAL A 104 6.51 -2.59 -18.14
CA VAL A 104 5.36 -1.94 -17.47
C VAL A 104 4.04 -2.57 -17.90
N ILE A 105 3.86 -2.85 -19.19
CA ILE A 105 2.65 -3.52 -19.70
C ILE A 105 2.56 -4.95 -19.14
N ALA A 106 3.65 -5.72 -19.16
CA ALA A 106 3.67 -7.08 -18.63
C ALA A 106 3.38 -7.12 -17.12
N GLY A 107 4.06 -6.28 -16.33
CA GLY A 107 3.86 -6.17 -14.89
C GLY A 107 2.49 -5.62 -14.51
N GLY A 108 2.01 -4.60 -15.24
CA GLY A 108 0.69 -4.01 -15.04
C GLY A 108 -0.44 -4.99 -15.36
N ALA A 109 -0.36 -5.70 -16.49
CA ALA A 109 -1.32 -6.74 -16.85
C ALA A 109 -1.34 -7.85 -15.79
N MET A 110 -0.18 -8.33 -15.35
CA MET A 110 -0.07 -9.32 -14.28
C MET A 110 -0.73 -8.83 -12.98
N SER A 111 -0.43 -7.61 -12.55
CA SER A 111 -0.98 -7.03 -11.32
C SER A 111 -2.50 -6.92 -11.36
N LEU A 112 -3.06 -6.46 -12.49
CA LEU A 112 -4.51 -6.36 -12.69
C LEU A 112 -5.20 -7.73 -12.69
N ILE A 113 -4.62 -8.71 -13.39
CA ILE A 113 -5.16 -10.07 -13.44
C ILE A 113 -5.12 -10.71 -12.05
N MET A 114 -4.00 -10.56 -11.34
CA MET A 114 -3.83 -11.10 -9.99
C MET A 114 -4.81 -10.48 -8.99
N SER A 115 -5.01 -9.15 -9.03
CA SER A 115 -5.97 -8.45 -8.18
C SER A 115 -7.41 -8.92 -8.45
N LYS A 116 -7.81 -9.04 -9.73
CA LYS A 116 -9.15 -9.54 -10.11
C LYS A 116 -9.38 -10.99 -9.66
N MET A 117 -8.38 -11.86 -9.80
CA MET A 117 -8.49 -13.25 -9.37
C MET A 117 -8.55 -13.38 -7.85
N ALA A 118 -7.74 -12.62 -7.12
CA ALA A 118 -7.78 -12.61 -5.66
C ALA A 118 -9.16 -12.21 -5.15
N GLY A 119 -9.80 -11.20 -5.75
CA GLY A 119 -11.17 -10.82 -5.44
C GLY A 119 -12.18 -11.95 -5.70
N ARG A 120 -12.06 -12.67 -6.83
CA ARG A 120 -12.92 -13.83 -7.12
C ARG A 120 -12.75 -14.97 -6.11
N GLY A 121 -11.50 -15.29 -5.75
CA GLY A 121 -11.20 -16.28 -4.73
C GLY A 121 -11.82 -15.91 -3.38
N GLN A 122 -11.72 -14.64 -2.99
CA GLN A 122 -12.31 -14.15 -1.75
C GLN A 122 -13.84 -14.22 -1.75
N VAL A 123 -14.50 -13.92 -2.88
CA VAL A 123 -15.96 -14.08 -3.01
C VAL A 123 -16.39 -15.53 -2.88
N ALA A 124 -15.70 -16.46 -3.55
CA ALA A 124 -16.00 -17.90 -3.44
C ALA A 124 -15.83 -18.42 -2.00
N TYR A 125 -14.80 -17.94 -1.28
CA TYR A 125 -14.63 -18.26 0.13
C TYR A 125 -15.71 -17.62 1.02
N ALA A 126 -16.12 -16.39 0.74
CA ALA A 126 -17.18 -15.72 1.49
C ALA A 126 -18.51 -16.48 1.37
N GLU A 127 -18.84 -17.03 0.19
CA GLU A 127 -20.03 -17.88 0.03
C GLU A 127 -19.98 -19.14 0.89
N ALA A 128 -18.81 -19.80 0.97
CA ALA A 128 -18.63 -20.94 1.87
C ALA A 128 -18.77 -20.53 3.35
N GLY A 129 -18.21 -19.38 3.72
CA GLY A 129 -18.34 -18.78 5.05
C GLY A 129 -19.81 -18.51 5.42
N ASN A 130 -20.59 -17.95 4.50
CA ASN A 130 -22.02 -17.70 4.71
C ASN A 130 -22.80 -19.00 5.01
N VAL A 131 -22.46 -20.12 4.37
CA VAL A 131 -23.10 -21.42 4.64
C VAL A 131 -22.80 -21.88 6.08
N VAL A 132 -21.56 -21.72 6.54
CA VAL A 132 -21.16 -22.05 7.91
C VAL A 132 -21.86 -21.14 8.90
N GLU A 133 -21.89 -19.84 8.64
CA GLU A 133 -22.54 -18.85 9.49
C GLU A 133 -24.04 -19.13 9.66
N GLN A 134 -24.74 -19.45 8.57
CA GLN A 134 -26.16 -19.85 8.62
C GLN A 134 -26.36 -21.15 9.41
N THR A 135 -25.50 -22.14 9.20
CA THR A 135 -25.61 -23.45 9.86
C THR A 135 -25.36 -23.35 11.36
N ILE A 136 -24.31 -22.63 11.76
CA ILE A 136 -23.96 -22.42 13.17
C ILE A 136 -24.99 -21.51 13.85
N GLY A 137 -25.42 -20.43 13.18
CA GLY A 137 -26.43 -19.51 13.71
C GLY A 137 -27.77 -20.19 14.00
N ALA A 138 -28.14 -21.19 13.20
CA ALA A 138 -29.38 -21.97 13.35
C ALA A 138 -29.14 -23.43 13.82
N ILE A 139 -28.06 -23.70 14.57
CA ILE A 139 -27.62 -25.07 14.88
C ILE A 139 -28.70 -25.93 15.54
N ARG A 140 -29.52 -25.36 16.43
CA ARG A 140 -30.63 -26.07 17.08
C ARG A 140 -31.66 -26.58 16.08
N THR A 141 -31.95 -25.79 15.04
CA THR A 141 -32.86 -26.17 13.96
C THR A 141 -32.23 -27.24 13.07
N VAL A 142 -30.96 -27.09 12.70
CA VAL A 142 -30.25 -28.09 11.88
C VAL A 142 -30.23 -29.46 12.58
N VAL A 143 -29.95 -29.51 13.88
CA VAL A 143 -29.95 -30.75 14.67
C VAL A 143 -31.37 -31.30 14.83
N ALA A 144 -32.37 -30.44 15.10
CA ALA A 144 -33.77 -30.88 15.27
C ALA A 144 -34.36 -31.55 14.02
N PHE A 145 -33.88 -31.16 12.82
CA PHE A 145 -34.26 -31.77 11.54
C PHE A 145 -33.26 -32.81 11.02
N THR A 146 -32.22 -33.16 11.80
CA THR A 146 -31.14 -34.09 11.39
C THR A 146 -30.45 -33.66 10.07
N GLY A 147 -30.34 -32.35 9.83
CA GLY A 147 -29.85 -31.74 8.60
C GLY A 147 -28.33 -31.61 8.50
N GLU A 148 -27.57 -32.16 9.44
CA GLU A 148 -26.11 -31.99 9.55
C GLU A 148 -25.38 -32.45 8.29
N LYS A 149 -25.74 -33.62 7.74
CA LYS A 149 -25.14 -34.15 6.51
C LYS A 149 -25.36 -33.23 5.31
N GLN A 150 -26.58 -32.68 5.19
CA GLN A 150 -26.92 -31.76 4.11
C GLN A 150 -26.15 -30.44 4.22
N ALA A 151 -25.94 -29.94 5.44
CA ALA A 151 -25.16 -28.75 5.68
C ALA A 151 -23.67 -28.95 5.32
N ILE A 152 -23.10 -30.12 5.66
CA ILE A 152 -21.73 -30.49 5.30
C ILE A 152 -21.57 -30.60 3.79
N GLU A 153 -22.47 -31.31 3.10
CA GLU A 153 -22.41 -31.46 1.64
C GLU A 153 -22.53 -30.10 0.92
N LYS A 154 -23.41 -29.22 1.41
CA LYS A 154 -23.54 -27.86 0.90
C LYS A 154 -22.26 -27.05 1.10
N TYR A 155 -21.61 -27.17 2.25
CA TYR A 155 -20.32 -26.51 2.49
C TYR A 155 -19.21 -27.06 1.58
N GLU A 156 -19.12 -28.39 1.43
CA GLU A 156 -18.13 -29.06 0.58
C GLU A 156 -18.26 -28.63 -0.89
N SER A 157 -19.50 -28.56 -1.41
CA SER A 157 -19.76 -28.08 -2.78
C SER A 157 -19.25 -26.65 -3.03
N LYS A 158 -19.39 -25.76 -2.03
CA LYS A 158 -18.90 -24.37 -2.11
C LYS A 158 -17.38 -24.31 -1.97
N LEU A 159 -16.81 -25.17 -1.14
CA LEU A 159 -15.37 -25.26 -0.93
C LEU A 159 -14.66 -25.80 -2.16
N GLU A 160 -15.25 -26.75 -2.89
CA GLU A 160 -14.68 -27.24 -4.15
C GLU A 160 -14.57 -26.14 -5.21
N ILE A 161 -15.57 -25.25 -5.30
CA ILE A 161 -15.54 -24.08 -6.19
C ILE A 161 -14.43 -23.11 -5.78
N ALA A 162 -14.30 -22.82 -4.48
CA ALA A 162 -13.23 -21.98 -3.96
C ALA A 162 -11.85 -22.59 -4.26
N TYR A 163 -11.69 -23.89 -4.02
CA TYR A 163 -10.46 -24.62 -4.30
C TYR A 163 -10.05 -24.55 -5.77
N LYS A 164 -10.97 -24.85 -6.71
CA LYS A 164 -10.70 -24.74 -8.15
C LYS A 164 -10.30 -23.33 -8.56
N THR A 165 -10.94 -22.31 -7.99
CA THR A 165 -10.63 -20.89 -8.25
C THR A 165 -9.20 -20.54 -7.79
N VAL A 166 -8.80 -20.99 -6.60
CA VAL A 166 -7.46 -20.76 -6.05
C VAL A 166 -6.39 -21.51 -6.85
N VAL A 167 -6.65 -22.74 -7.28
CA VAL A 167 -5.71 -23.51 -8.12
C VAL A 167 -5.47 -22.81 -9.46
N GLN A 168 -6.54 -22.32 -10.11
CA GLN A 168 -6.42 -21.52 -11.33
C GLN A 168 -5.67 -20.20 -11.10
N GLN A 169 -5.96 -19.52 -9.98
CA GLN A 169 -5.22 -18.32 -9.58
C GLN A 169 -3.73 -18.60 -9.41
N GLY A 170 -3.36 -19.71 -8.78
CA GLY A 170 -1.98 -20.15 -8.60
C GLY A 170 -1.26 -20.37 -9.93
N LEU A 171 -1.90 -21.08 -10.87
CA LEU A 171 -1.35 -21.31 -12.21
C LEU A 171 -1.14 -20.00 -12.98
N ILE A 172 -2.15 -19.12 -12.99
CA ILE A 172 -2.06 -17.83 -13.70
C ILE A 172 -1.02 -16.92 -13.04
N SER A 173 -0.91 -16.92 -11.72
CA SER A 173 0.12 -16.18 -10.99
C SER A 173 1.53 -16.67 -11.33
N GLY A 174 1.73 -18.00 -11.35
CA GLY A 174 3.01 -18.62 -11.72
C GLY A 174 3.41 -18.32 -13.17
N LEU A 175 2.48 -18.47 -14.12
CA LEU A 175 2.71 -18.11 -15.52
C LEU A 175 2.95 -16.61 -15.70
N GLY A 176 2.24 -15.75 -14.96
CA GLY A 176 2.44 -14.31 -14.98
C GLY A 176 3.84 -13.92 -14.49
N LEU A 177 4.26 -14.46 -13.35
CA LEU A 177 5.59 -14.20 -12.79
C LEU A 177 6.70 -14.72 -13.70
N GLY A 178 6.54 -15.93 -14.24
CA GLY A 178 7.48 -16.52 -15.19
C GLY A 178 7.60 -15.68 -16.47
N THR A 179 6.48 -15.21 -17.03
CA THR A 179 6.47 -14.33 -18.20
C THR A 179 7.16 -13.00 -17.91
N MET A 180 6.90 -12.39 -16.76
CA MET A 180 7.54 -11.14 -16.34
C MET A 180 9.07 -11.31 -16.20
N LEU A 181 9.52 -12.37 -15.54
CA LEU A 181 10.95 -12.68 -15.39
C LEU A 181 11.61 -12.94 -16.74
N ALA A 182 10.95 -13.68 -17.65
CA ALA A 182 11.45 -13.91 -19.00
C ALA A 182 11.67 -12.61 -19.78
N VAL A 183 10.71 -11.68 -19.74
CA VAL A 183 10.84 -10.36 -20.38
C VAL A 183 12.04 -9.58 -19.80
N ILE A 184 12.24 -9.63 -18.48
CA ILE A 184 13.38 -8.97 -17.83
C ILE A 184 14.72 -9.57 -18.31
N PHE A 185 14.86 -10.90 -18.31
CA PHE A 185 16.08 -11.55 -18.78
C PHE A 185 16.34 -11.34 -20.28
N CYS A 186 15.30 -11.36 -21.12
CA CYS A 186 15.42 -11.02 -22.53
C CYS A 186 15.89 -9.57 -22.73
N SER A 187 15.37 -8.64 -21.92
CA SER A 187 15.80 -7.23 -21.94
C SER A 187 17.29 -7.09 -21.58
N TYR A 188 17.78 -7.85 -20.60
CA TYR A 188 19.21 -7.89 -20.27
C TYR A 188 20.05 -8.49 -21.38
N GLY A 189 19.59 -9.59 -21.99
CA GLY A 189 20.27 -10.19 -23.13
C GLY A 189 20.43 -9.19 -24.28
N LEU A 190 19.35 -8.47 -24.61
CA LEU A 190 19.38 -7.40 -25.61
C LEU A 190 20.32 -6.25 -25.22
N ALA A 191 20.32 -5.84 -23.95
CA ALA A 191 21.19 -4.79 -23.44
C ALA A 191 22.68 -5.14 -23.59
N VAL A 192 23.04 -6.37 -23.23
CA VAL A 192 24.43 -6.87 -23.32
C VAL A 192 24.84 -7.06 -24.77
N TRP A 193 23.98 -7.66 -25.61
CA TRP A 193 24.26 -7.87 -27.02
C TRP A 193 24.45 -6.54 -27.78
N TYR A 194 23.53 -5.59 -27.59
CA TYR A 194 23.63 -4.28 -28.22
C TYR A 194 24.80 -3.47 -27.64
N GLY A 195 25.04 -3.58 -26.33
CA GLY A 195 26.20 -3.00 -25.68
C GLY A 195 27.53 -3.51 -26.27
N ALA A 196 27.66 -4.81 -26.51
CA ALA A 196 28.83 -5.41 -27.15
C ALA A 196 29.03 -4.87 -28.58
N LYS A 197 27.94 -4.76 -29.36
CA LYS A 197 27.99 -4.18 -30.70
C LYS A 197 28.47 -2.71 -30.68
N LEU A 198 28.03 -1.91 -29.72
CA LEU A 198 28.47 -0.53 -29.54
C LEU A 198 29.96 -0.40 -29.21
N ILE A 199 30.52 -1.36 -28.47
CA ILE A 199 31.96 -1.40 -28.17
C ILE A 199 32.75 -1.62 -29.47
N MET A 200 32.30 -2.55 -30.31
CA MET A 200 32.99 -2.89 -31.57
C MET A 200 32.86 -1.81 -32.65
N GLU A 201 31.68 -1.22 -32.82
CA GLU A 201 31.41 -0.32 -33.96
C GLU A 201 31.55 1.17 -33.63
N LYS A 202 31.31 1.57 -32.38
CA LYS A 202 31.24 2.98 -31.97
C LYS A 202 32.25 3.38 -30.90
N GLY A 203 33.20 2.49 -30.58
CA GLY A 203 34.28 2.77 -29.64
C GLY A 203 33.83 3.00 -28.19
N TYR A 204 32.67 2.44 -27.78
CA TYR A 204 32.25 2.48 -26.39
C TYR A 204 33.22 1.69 -25.52
N ASN A 205 33.48 2.14 -24.29
CA ASN A 205 34.23 1.35 -23.31
C ASN A 205 33.29 0.36 -22.62
N GLY A 206 33.73 -0.88 -22.38
CA GLY A 206 32.99 -1.87 -21.60
C GLY A 206 32.53 -1.37 -20.23
N GLY A 207 33.35 -0.55 -19.56
CA GLY A 207 32.98 0.11 -18.30
C GLY A 207 31.82 1.09 -18.45
N GLN A 208 31.70 1.80 -19.58
CA GLN A 208 30.57 2.69 -19.84
C GLN A 208 29.29 1.90 -20.08
N VAL A 209 29.37 0.80 -20.84
CA VAL A 209 28.22 -0.08 -21.12
C VAL A 209 27.66 -0.68 -19.83
N ILE A 210 28.53 -1.27 -18.99
CA ILE A 210 28.12 -1.83 -17.70
C ILE A 210 27.52 -0.75 -16.80
N ASN A 211 28.13 0.44 -16.74
CA ASN A 211 27.61 1.54 -15.93
C ASN A 211 26.21 2.00 -16.39
N VAL A 212 25.97 2.10 -17.70
CA VAL A 212 24.64 2.45 -18.23
C VAL A 212 23.61 1.36 -17.91
N ILE A 213 23.96 0.08 -18.09
CA ILE A 213 23.05 -1.04 -17.79
C ILE A 213 22.67 -1.03 -16.29
N PHE A 214 23.65 -0.91 -15.39
CA PHE A 214 23.39 -0.87 -13.95
C PHE A 214 22.63 0.38 -13.52
N ALA A 215 22.90 1.55 -14.12
CA ALA A 215 22.20 2.79 -13.80
C ALA A 215 20.72 2.74 -14.19
N VAL A 216 20.40 2.26 -15.40
CA VAL A 216 19.01 2.06 -15.84
C VAL A 216 18.33 0.98 -15.00
N LEU A 217 19.02 -0.13 -14.72
CA LEU A 217 18.50 -1.22 -13.92
C LEU A 217 18.10 -0.75 -12.52
N THR A 218 19.04 -0.11 -11.83
CA THR A 218 18.84 0.38 -10.46
C THR A 218 17.75 1.45 -10.44
N GLY A 219 17.71 2.34 -11.44
CA GLY A 219 16.64 3.32 -11.59
C GLY A 219 15.27 2.66 -11.81
N GLY A 220 15.17 1.70 -12.73
CA GLY A 220 13.94 0.96 -13.02
C GLY A 220 13.42 0.16 -11.82
N MET A 221 14.31 -0.53 -11.10
CA MET A 221 13.95 -1.22 -9.86
C MET A 221 13.45 -0.25 -8.78
N SER A 222 14.08 0.93 -8.68
CA SER A 222 13.67 1.95 -7.71
C SER A 222 12.25 2.45 -7.97
N LEU A 223 11.89 2.63 -9.24
CA LEU A 223 10.53 2.98 -9.64
C LEU A 223 9.51 1.90 -9.20
N GLY A 224 9.83 0.62 -9.42
CA GLY A 224 8.98 -0.49 -8.98
C GLY A 224 8.78 -0.55 -7.46
N GLN A 225 9.82 -0.24 -6.69
CA GLN A 225 9.78 -0.19 -5.21
C GLN A 225 9.05 1.05 -4.67
N THR A 226 8.64 1.98 -5.54
CA THR A 226 7.93 3.21 -5.14
C THR A 226 6.45 2.94 -4.86
N SER A 227 5.85 1.92 -5.50
CA SER A 227 4.41 1.62 -5.38
C SER A 227 3.91 1.39 -3.95
N PRO A 228 4.60 0.64 -3.07
CA PRO A 228 4.19 0.49 -1.67
C PRO A 228 4.21 1.82 -0.89
N CYS A 229 5.12 2.74 -1.22
CA CYS A 229 5.19 4.06 -0.57
C CYS A 229 3.96 4.90 -0.96
N LEU A 230 3.57 4.87 -2.24
CA LEU A 230 2.37 5.55 -2.73
C LEU A 230 1.09 5.02 -2.06
N ASN A 231 0.99 3.69 -1.91
CA ASN A 231 -0.13 3.07 -1.21
C ASN A 231 -0.21 3.51 0.27
N ALA A 232 0.94 3.59 0.94
CA ALA A 232 1.00 4.06 2.32
C ALA A 232 0.59 5.54 2.45
N PHE A 233 1.01 6.40 1.50
CA PHE A 233 0.56 7.80 1.47
C PHE A 233 -0.95 7.92 1.27
N ALA A 234 -1.52 7.14 0.35
CA ALA A 234 -2.97 7.15 0.12
C ALA A 234 -3.75 6.71 1.37
N ALA A 235 -3.29 5.64 2.04
CA ALA A 235 -3.89 5.16 3.29
C ALA A 235 -3.76 6.20 4.42
N GLY A 236 -2.57 6.77 4.61
CA GLY A 236 -2.33 7.80 5.62
C GLY A 236 -3.12 9.08 5.36
N GLN A 237 -3.29 9.50 4.10
CA GLN A 237 -4.11 10.66 3.75
C GLN A 237 -5.59 10.43 4.06
N ALA A 238 -6.13 9.25 3.75
CA ALA A 238 -7.50 8.90 4.07
C ALA A 238 -7.75 8.87 5.59
N ALA A 239 -6.81 8.31 6.36
CA ALA A 239 -6.83 8.31 7.83
C ALA A 239 -6.76 9.74 8.39
N ALA A 240 -5.82 10.55 7.89
CA ALA A 240 -5.66 11.95 8.29
C ALA A 240 -6.94 12.77 8.03
N TYR A 241 -7.56 12.60 6.86
CA TYR A 241 -8.79 13.33 6.50
C TYR A 241 -9.88 13.16 7.56
N LYS A 242 -10.17 11.92 7.95
CA LYS A 242 -11.19 11.61 8.98
C LYS A 242 -10.86 12.20 10.35
N MET A 243 -9.59 12.10 10.76
CA MET A 243 -9.17 12.69 12.04
C MET A 243 -9.26 14.22 12.02
N PHE A 244 -8.81 14.86 10.94
CA PHE A 244 -8.87 16.32 10.80
C PHE A 244 -10.30 16.85 10.67
N GLU A 245 -11.21 16.09 10.07
CA GLU A 245 -12.63 16.41 10.04
C GLU A 245 -13.23 16.49 11.45
N THR A 246 -12.92 15.50 12.31
CA THR A 246 -13.33 15.53 13.73
C THR A 246 -12.65 16.67 14.50
N ILE A 247 -11.36 16.92 14.25
CA ILE A 247 -10.61 18.00 14.93
C ILE A 247 -11.20 19.39 14.60
N LYS A 248 -11.67 19.60 13.36
CA LYS A 248 -12.24 20.86 12.90
C LYS A 248 -13.71 21.04 13.30
N ARG A 249 -14.39 19.99 13.78
CA ARG A 249 -15.79 20.06 14.23
C ARG A 249 -15.91 20.88 15.51
N SER A 250 -16.70 21.95 15.47
CA SER A 250 -17.16 22.68 16.64
C SER A 250 -18.44 22.02 17.22
N PRO A 251 -18.49 21.67 18.51
CA PRO A 251 -19.72 21.15 19.11
C PRO A 251 -20.79 22.24 19.22
N ASN A 252 -22.06 21.86 19.17
CA ASN A 252 -23.18 22.79 19.42
C ASN A 252 -23.25 23.22 20.89
N ILE A 253 -22.87 22.32 21.80
CA ILE A 253 -22.75 22.60 23.24
C ILE A 253 -21.26 22.49 23.58
N ASP A 254 -20.61 23.62 23.74
CA ASP A 254 -19.17 23.70 23.94
C ASP A 254 -18.81 23.78 25.42
N SER A 255 -18.22 22.70 25.96
CA SER A 255 -17.81 22.63 27.36
C SER A 255 -16.65 23.55 27.73
N TYR A 256 -15.93 24.09 26.74
CA TYR A 256 -14.82 25.04 26.96
C TYR A 256 -15.22 26.48 26.69
N ASP A 257 -16.46 26.75 26.24
CA ASP A 257 -16.92 28.12 26.06
C ASP A 257 -17.27 28.75 27.42
N THR A 258 -16.60 29.86 27.72
CA THR A 258 -16.76 30.62 28.97
C THR A 258 -17.66 31.85 28.79
N SER A 259 -18.29 32.01 27.62
CA SER A 259 -19.18 33.12 27.30
C SER A 259 -20.53 33.11 28.05
N GLY A 260 -20.82 32.04 28.80
CA GLY A 260 -22.04 31.91 29.59
C GLY A 260 -22.11 32.86 30.79
N TYR A 261 -23.34 33.19 31.20
CA TYR A 261 -23.58 33.98 32.41
C TYR A 261 -23.26 33.16 33.67
N VAL A 262 -22.25 33.58 34.42
CA VAL A 262 -21.96 33.05 35.76
C VAL A 262 -22.84 33.78 36.76
N LEU A 263 -23.82 33.09 37.34
CA LEU A 263 -24.67 33.66 38.38
C LEU A 263 -23.85 33.83 39.67
N GLU A 264 -23.80 35.05 40.22
CA GLU A 264 -23.26 35.29 41.57
C GLU A 264 -24.11 34.54 42.60
N GLU A 265 -23.46 33.97 43.61
CA GLU A 265 -24.03 33.09 44.63
C GLU A 265 -25.43 33.53 45.08
N ILE A 266 -26.42 32.65 44.84
CA ILE A 266 -27.75 32.79 45.42
C ILE A 266 -27.61 32.54 46.92
N LYS A 267 -27.69 33.62 47.71
CA LYS A 267 -27.78 33.59 49.17
C LYS A 267 -29.02 32.87 49.67
#